data_AF-A0A814XT98-F1
#
_entry.id   AF-A0A814XT98-F1
#
_cell.length_a   1.000
_cell.length_b   1.000
_cell.length_c   1.000
_cell.angle_alpha   90.00
_cell.angle_beta   90.00
_cell.angle_gamma   90.00
#
_symmetry.space_group_name_H-M   'P 1'
#
loop_
_entity.id
_entity.type
_entity.pdbx_description
1 polymer ?
#
loop_
_entity_poly.entity_id
_entity_poly.type
_entity_poly.pdbx_seq_one_letter_code
_entity_poly.pdbx_strand_id
1 'polypeptide(L)'
;MWYCRIYPCVSILTRLTGDGKWADQYEILAFNSLSAALDPFLARSTRYITCPNSIQLDNKLKTKGQFQNTFPMLVFIPGVYHYRCCAHNFECGWPYYSEELWLATWNNGLCASMHAASQVTALVGPNNGIQVTIVEENEYPFDDTIHFHFQIIDTNTI
;
A
#
# COMPACT_ATOMS: atom_id res chain seq x y z
N MET A 1 -3.81 -9.77 -12.26
CA MET A 1 -3.75 -9.61 -10.79
C MET A 1 -4.72 -8.52 -10.41
N TRP A 2 -5.70 -8.86 -9.57
CA TRP A 2 -6.79 -7.99 -9.15
C TRP A 2 -6.36 -7.21 -7.91
N TYR A 3 -5.63 -6.12 -8.10
CA TYR A 3 -5.08 -5.33 -6.98
C TYR A 3 -6.20 -4.78 -6.05
N CYS A 4 -7.41 -4.59 -6.58
CA CYS A 4 -8.57 -4.03 -5.88
C CYS A 4 -9.06 -4.80 -4.64
N ARG A 5 -8.72 -6.08 -4.50
CA ARG A 5 -9.21 -6.92 -3.38
C ARG A 5 -8.14 -7.39 -2.42
N ILE A 6 -6.86 -7.29 -2.80
CA ILE A 6 -5.81 -7.99 -2.08
C ILE A 6 -5.24 -7.11 -0.95
N TYR A 7 -5.09 -5.79 -1.15
CA TYR A 7 -4.53 -4.88 -0.13
C TYR A 7 -5.28 -4.89 1.20
N PRO A 8 -6.63 -4.80 1.23
CA PRO A 8 -7.34 -4.81 2.52
C PRO A 8 -7.17 -6.15 3.25
N CYS A 9 -7.09 -7.27 2.52
CA CYS A 9 -6.93 -8.58 3.13
C CYS A 9 -5.58 -8.74 3.82
N VAL A 10 -4.48 -8.32 3.18
CA VAL A 10 -3.14 -8.43 3.78
C VAL A 10 -2.95 -7.48 4.96
N SER A 11 -3.52 -6.28 4.92
CA SER A 11 -3.50 -5.35 6.06
C SER A 11 -4.27 -5.92 7.26
N ILE A 12 -5.48 -6.43 7.04
CA ILE A 12 -6.29 -7.06 8.09
C ILE A 12 -5.56 -8.28 8.69
N LEU A 13 -4.95 -9.13 7.86
CA LEU A 13 -4.20 -10.29 8.34
C LEU A 13 -2.97 -9.88 9.16
N THR A 14 -2.27 -8.82 8.76
CA THR A 14 -1.14 -8.26 9.51
C THR A 14 -1.60 -7.85 10.92
N ARG A 15 -2.69 -7.08 11.02
CA ARG A 15 -3.26 -6.64 12.31
C ARG A 15 -3.77 -7.79 13.18
N LEU A 16 -4.46 -8.77 12.60
CA LEU A 16 -5.07 -9.86 13.34
C LEU A 16 -4.05 -10.89 13.84
N THR A 17 -3.02 -11.17 13.05
CA THR A 17 -2.06 -12.25 13.36
C THR A 17 -0.76 -11.74 13.96
N GLY A 18 -0.39 -10.48 13.70
CA GLY A 18 0.94 -9.96 14.04
C GLY A 18 2.08 -10.63 13.28
N ASP A 19 1.79 -11.42 12.24
CA ASP A 19 2.79 -12.13 11.46
C ASP A 19 3.32 -11.24 10.33
N GLY A 20 4.60 -10.87 10.43
CA GLY A 20 5.28 -9.97 9.49
C GLY A 20 5.23 -10.44 8.03
N LYS A 21 5.02 -11.75 7.77
CA LYS A 21 4.88 -12.26 6.39
C LYS A 21 3.77 -11.55 5.61
N TRP A 22 2.71 -11.09 6.29
CA TRP A 22 1.60 -10.42 5.62
C TRP A 22 1.96 -8.98 5.25
N ALA A 23 2.80 -8.32 6.06
CA ALA A 23 3.38 -7.02 5.72
C ALA A 23 4.32 -7.14 4.51
N ASP A 24 5.17 -8.17 4.47
CA ASP A 24 6.04 -8.46 3.32
C ASP A 24 5.21 -8.66 2.03
N GLN A 25 4.10 -9.41 2.11
CA GLN A 25 3.21 -9.59 0.97
C GLN A 25 2.53 -8.28 0.56
N TYR A 26 2.17 -7.41 1.52
CA TYR A 26 1.66 -6.08 1.21
C TYR A 26 2.70 -5.31 0.39
N GLU A 27 3.93 -5.21 0.89
CA GLU A 27 5.01 -4.49 0.25
C GLU A 27 5.24 -4.96 -1.20
N ILE A 28 5.32 -6.29 -1.41
CA ILE A 28 5.43 -6.89 -2.75
C ILE A 28 4.30 -6.43 -3.66
N LEU A 29 3.05 -6.46 -3.16
CA LEU A 29 1.90 -6.03 -3.95
C LEU A 29 1.98 -4.54 -4.28
N ALA A 30 2.28 -3.69 -3.30
CA ALA A 30 2.29 -2.24 -3.43
C ALA A 30 3.36 -1.79 -4.43
N PHE A 31 4.63 -2.16 -4.22
CA PHE A 31 5.71 -1.66 -5.05
C PHE A 31 5.83 -2.35 -6.41
N ASN A 32 5.30 -3.57 -6.57
CA ASN A 32 5.33 -4.27 -7.87
C ASN A 32 4.00 -4.18 -8.61
N SER A 33 2.93 -4.70 -8.02
CA SER A 33 1.66 -4.92 -8.73
C SER A 33 0.81 -3.66 -8.86
N LEU A 34 0.77 -2.80 -7.83
CA LEU A 34 0.07 -1.51 -7.89
C LEU A 34 0.73 -0.60 -8.91
N SER A 35 2.03 -0.36 -8.74
CA SER A 35 2.82 0.51 -9.62
C SER A 35 2.73 0.06 -11.08
N ALA A 36 2.84 -1.25 -11.34
CA ALA A 36 2.73 -1.77 -12.70
C ALA A 36 1.30 -1.73 -13.29
N ALA A 37 0.26 -1.49 -12.48
CA ALA A 37 -1.12 -1.37 -12.95
C ALA A 37 -1.51 0.06 -13.36
N LEU A 38 -0.65 1.04 -13.07
CA LEU A 38 -0.90 2.47 -13.26
C LEU A 38 0.08 3.04 -14.29
N ASP A 39 -0.35 4.09 -14.99
CA ASP A 39 0.57 4.82 -15.87
C ASP A 39 1.49 5.75 -15.05
N PRO A 40 2.70 6.05 -15.55
CA PRO A 40 3.67 6.86 -14.81
C PRO A 40 3.27 8.34 -14.69
N PHE A 41 2.28 8.82 -15.44
CA PHE A 41 1.81 10.21 -15.37
C PHE A 41 0.68 10.37 -14.37
N LEU A 42 0.96 10.02 -13.11
CA LEU A 42 0.05 10.18 -11.95
C LEU A 42 -1.22 9.32 -12.04
N ALA A 43 -1.11 8.07 -12.54
CA ALA A 43 -2.21 7.10 -12.49
C ALA A 43 -3.53 7.58 -13.15
N ARG A 44 -3.43 8.40 -14.20
CA ARG A 44 -4.55 8.88 -15.02
C ARG A 44 -5.23 7.75 -15.81
N SER A 45 -4.48 6.70 -16.11
CA SER A 45 -4.91 5.51 -16.82
C SER A 45 -4.54 4.27 -16.02
N THR A 46 -5.40 3.27 -16.11
CA THR A 46 -5.21 1.97 -15.47
C THR A 46 -5.43 0.87 -16.49
N ARG A 47 -4.92 -0.32 -16.19
CA ARG A 47 -5.25 -1.55 -16.92
C ARG A 47 -6.02 -2.50 -16.00
N TYR A 48 -6.92 -3.26 -16.60
CA TYR A 48 -7.78 -4.16 -15.83
C TYR A 48 -7.04 -5.40 -15.32
N ILE A 49 -6.12 -5.95 -16.13
CA ILE A 49 -5.25 -7.07 -15.74
C ILE A 49 -3.79 -6.65 -15.79
N THR A 50 -3.14 -6.76 -14.64
CA THR A 50 -1.68 -6.85 -14.52
C THR A 50 -1.26 -8.32 -14.51
N CYS A 51 -0.53 -8.78 -15.52
CA CYS A 51 0.10 -10.11 -15.52
C CYS A 51 1.58 -10.03 -15.93
N PRO A 52 2.42 -10.95 -15.44
CA PRO A 52 3.81 -11.03 -15.85
C PRO A 52 3.91 -11.26 -17.37
N ASN A 53 4.98 -10.75 -17.98
CA ASN A 53 5.32 -10.95 -19.39
C ASN A 53 4.22 -10.50 -20.39
N SER A 54 3.47 -9.45 -20.06
CA SER A 54 2.45 -8.87 -20.94
C SER A 54 3.05 -7.98 -22.02
N ILE A 55 3.37 -8.56 -23.18
CA ILE A 55 4.03 -7.83 -24.28
C ILE A 55 3.07 -7.05 -25.19
N GLN A 56 1.77 -7.36 -25.17
CA GLN A 56 0.78 -6.77 -26.07
C GLN A 56 -0.34 -6.07 -25.28
N LEU A 57 -0.20 -4.76 -25.13
CA LEU A 57 -1.11 -3.88 -24.37
C LEU A 57 -2.03 -3.05 -25.29
N ASP A 58 -2.42 -3.59 -26.44
CA ASP A 58 -3.28 -2.90 -27.40
C ASP A 58 -4.75 -2.89 -26.95
N ASN A 59 -5.50 -1.88 -27.41
CA ASN A 59 -6.93 -1.75 -27.16
C ASN A 59 -7.75 -2.73 -28.02
N LYS A 60 -7.42 -4.02 -27.96
CA LYS A 60 -8.10 -5.09 -28.68
C LYS A 60 -8.54 -6.19 -27.71
N LEU A 61 -9.76 -6.66 -27.91
CA LEU A 61 -10.30 -7.80 -27.18
C LEU A 61 -9.45 -9.05 -27.49
N LYS A 62 -9.07 -9.80 -26.45
CA LYS A 62 -8.37 -11.08 -26.62
C LYS A 62 -9.39 -12.20 -26.58
N THR A 63 -9.59 -12.88 -27.71
CA THR A 63 -10.71 -13.81 -27.93
C THR A 63 -10.31 -15.29 -27.95
N LYS A 64 -9.02 -15.62 -27.80
CA LYS A 64 -8.54 -17.02 -27.80
C LYS A 64 -8.65 -17.69 -26.43
N GLY A 65 -9.61 -17.27 -25.61
CA GLY A 65 -9.82 -17.78 -24.25
C GLY A 65 -8.81 -17.29 -23.21
N GLN A 66 -7.98 -16.29 -23.52
CA GLN A 66 -7.04 -15.72 -22.53
C GLN A 66 -7.78 -15.00 -21.41
N PHE A 67 -8.90 -14.36 -21.74
CA PHE A 67 -9.72 -13.59 -20.82
C PHE A 67 -11.21 -13.78 -21.09
N GLN A 68 -12.03 -13.57 -20.06
CA GLN A 68 -13.47 -13.84 -20.10
C GLN A 68 -14.34 -12.59 -20.27
N ASN A 69 -13.80 -11.37 -20.11
CA ASN A 69 -14.59 -10.15 -20.30
C ASN A 69 -14.71 -9.77 -21.77
N THR A 70 -15.75 -9.01 -22.10
CA THR A 70 -16.09 -8.56 -23.47
C THR A 70 -15.38 -7.28 -23.91
N PHE A 71 -14.41 -6.79 -23.13
CA PHE A 71 -13.64 -5.59 -23.42
C PHE A 71 -12.12 -5.86 -23.36
N PRO A 72 -11.28 -5.02 -23.99
CA PRO A 72 -9.82 -5.14 -23.89
C PRO A 72 -9.37 -4.98 -22.45
N MET A 73 -8.61 -5.92 -21.89
CA MET A 73 -8.27 -5.94 -20.44
C MET A 73 -6.83 -5.54 -20.11
N LEU A 74 -5.96 -5.43 -21.12
CA LEU A 74 -4.53 -5.23 -20.93
C LEU A 74 -4.05 -3.80 -21.23
N VAL A 75 -4.83 -3.02 -21.97
CA VAL A 75 -4.46 -1.66 -22.37
C VAL A 75 -4.57 -0.69 -21.20
N PHE A 76 -3.73 0.33 -21.19
CA PHE A 76 -3.89 1.50 -20.34
C PHE A 76 -4.91 2.45 -20.96
N ILE A 77 -6.04 2.65 -20.29
CA ILE A 77 -7.04 3.66 -20.66
C ILE A 77 -7.57 4.36 -19.41
N PRO A 78 -8.12 5.58 -19.55
CA PRO A 78 -8.90 6.20 -18.50
C PRO A 78 -10.06 5.27 -18.11
N GLY A 79 -10.05 4.77 -16.88
CA GLY A 79 -10.92 3.67 -16.42
C GLY A 79 -12.41 4.01 -16.30
N VAL A 80 -12.86 5.14 -16.84
CA VAL A 80 -14.18 5.75 -16.65
C VAL A 80 -15.33 4.90 -17.20
N TYR A 81 -15.11 4.20 -18.32
CA TYR A 81 -16.16 3.43 -19.00
C TYR A 81 -16.04 1.94 -18.77
N HIS A 82 -14.89 1.35 -19.14
CA HIS A 82 -14.72 -0.10 -19.13
C HIS A 82 -14.13 -0.66 -17.83
N TYR A 83 -13.40 0.16 -17.05
CA TYR A 83 -12.65 -0.28 -15.87
C TYR A 83 -13.13 0.38 -14.57
N ARG A 84 -14.42 0.68 -14.45
CA ARG A 84 -14.96 1.49 -13.33
C ARG A 84 -14.57 0.96 -11.95
N CYS A 85 -14.58 -0.36 -11.76
CA CYS A 85 -14.15 -0.97 -10.50
C CYS A 85 -12.64 -0.79 -10.25
N CYS A 86 -11.82 -0.84 -11.29
CA CYS A 86 -10.38 -0.60 -11.18
C CYS A 86 -10.13 0.86 -10.80
N ALA A 87 -10.78 1.81 -11.49
CA ALA A 87 -10.70 3.24 -11.22
C ALA A 87 -11.03 3.56 -9.76
N HIS A 88 -12.13 3.00 -9.25
CA HIS A 88 -12.57 3.24 -7.87
C HIS A 88 -11.72 2.55 -6.79
N ASN A 89 -11.03 1.46 -7.12
CA ASN A 89 -10.33 0.68 -6.09
C ASN A 89 -8.81 0.92 -6.08
N PHE A 90 -8.21 1.43 -7.17
CA PHE A 90 -6.76 1.67 -7.18
C PHE A 90 -6.38 2.86 -6.31
N GLU A 91 -7.26 3.84 -6.23
CA GLU A 91 -7.11 5.04 -5.41
C GLU A 91 -6.90 4.69 -3.93
N CYS A 92 -7.44 3.56 -3.46
CA CYS A 92 -7.27 3.10 -2.08
C CYS A 92 -5.91 2.42 -1.81
N GLY A 93 -5.15 2.04 -2.83
CA GLY A 93 -3.92 1.24 -2.64
C GLY A 93 -2.85 1.95 -1.81
N TRP A 94 -2.47 3.17 -2.21
CA TRP A 94 -1.47 3.97 -1.49
C TRP A 94 -1.97 4.54 -0.17
N PRO A 95 -3.20 5.08 -0.06
CA PRO A 95 -3.75 5.49 1.24
C PRO A 95 -3.77 4.37 2.27
N TYR A 96 -4.18 3.15 1.90
CA TYR A 96 -4.12 2.01 2.82
C TYR A 96 -2.69 1.62 3.18
N TYR A 97 -1.71 1.78 2.28
CA TYR A 97 -0.31 1.56 2.62
C TYR A 97 0.15 2.58 3.67
N SER A 98 -0.16 3.87 3.46
CA SER A 98 0.15 4.95 4.41
C SER A 98 -0.50 4.76 5.78
N GLU A 99 -1.75 4.27 5.83
CA GLU A 99 -2.47 4.00 7.09
C GLU A 99 -1.86 2.86 7.92
N GLU A 100 -1.07 2.01 7.29
CA GLU A 100 -0.49 0.80 7.89
C GLU A 100 1.01 0.94 8.14
N LEU A 101 1.61 2.12 7.93
CA LEU A 101 3.01 2.40 8.26
C LEU A 101 3.25 2.26 9.77
N TRP A 102 2.33 2.79 10.58
CA TRP A 102 2.43 2.81 12.03
C TRP A 102 1.21 2.20 12.69
N LEU A 103 1.42 1.22 13.55
CA LEU A 103 0.35 0.50 14.26
C LEU A 103 0.55 0.54 15.76
N ALA A 104 -0.54 0.76 16.50
CA ALA A 104 -0.53 0.56 17.95
C ALA A 104 -0.46 -0.93 18.28
N THR A 105 0.36 -1.31 19.27
CA THR A 105 0.45 -2.69 19.74
C THR A 105 -0.41 -2.91 20.98
N TRP A 106 -0.82 -4.16 21.21
CA TRP A 106 -1.71 -4.54 22.31
C TRP A 106 -1.17 -4.19 23.71
N ASN A 107 0.15 -4.05 23.85
CA ASN A 107 0.83 -3.73 25.10
C ASN A 107 1.14 -2.21 25.25
N ASN A 108 0.34 -1.35 24.62
CA ASN A 108 0.51 0.11 24.60
C ASN A 108 1.84 0.57 23.96
N GLY A 109 2.34 -0.20 23.00
CA GLY A 109 3.51 0.15 22.20
C GLY A 109 3.11 0.72 20.84
N LEU A 110 4.15 1.02 20.06
CA LEU A 110 4.03 1.49 18.69
C LEU A 110 4.93 0.62 17.80
N CYS A 111 4.40 0.19 16.66
CA CYS A 111 5.06 -0.67 15.69
C CYS A 111 5.23 0.10 14.38
N ALA A 112 6.46 0.17 13.88
CA ALA A 112 6.72 0.48 12.48
C ALA A 112 6.42 -0.80 11.68
N SER A 113 5.23 -0.87 11.09
CA SER A 113 4.74 -2.08 10.42
C SER A 113 5.10 -2.14 8.94
N MET A 114 5.31 -0.98 8.31
CA MET A 114 5.77 -0.82 6.93
C MET A 114 6.60 0.46 6.82
N HIS A 115 7.35 0.60 5.73
CA HIS A 115 8.38 1.63 5.60
C HIS A 115 8.12 2.61 4.44
N ALA A 116 8.06 3.89 4.80
CA ALA A 116 8.09 5.02 3.88
C ALA A 116 8.39 6.29 4.70
N ALA A 117 8.90 7.34 4.05
CA ALA A 117 9.06 8.63 4.69
C ALA A 117 7.73 9.09 5.33
N SER A 118 7.72 9.22 6.66
CA SER A 118 6.48 9.39 7.42
C SER A 118 6.71 10.04 8.78
N GLN A 119 5.63 10.52 9.39
CA GLN A 119 5.62 11.05 10.75
C GLN A 119 4.40 10.53 11.50
N VAL A 120 4.62 10.05 12.72
CA VAL A 120 3.57 9.62 13.64
C VAL A 120 3.69 10.36 14.96
N THR A 121 2.55 10.73 15.55
CA THR A 121 2.48 11.22 16.93
C THR A 121 1.45 10.40 17.67
N ALA A 122 1.87 9.75 18.76
CA ALA A 122 1.03 8.82 19.52
C ALA A 122 1.37 8.84 21.01
N LEU A 123 0.43 8.37 21.84
CA LEU A 123 0.66 8.10 23.26
C LEU A 123 1.18 6.66 23.41
N VAL A 124 2.33 6.48 24.05
CA VAL A 124 3.01 5.19 24.19
C VAL A 124 3.30 4.90 25.66
N GLY A 125 3.05 3.67 26.11
CA GLY A 125 3.26 3.21 27.48
C GLY A 125 1.99 3.15 28.35
N PRO A 126 2.11 2.66 29.60
CA PRO A 126 0.99 2.52 30.53
C PRO A 126 0.50 3.88 31.08
N ASN A 127 -0.66 3.89 31.75
CA ASN A 127 -1.18 5.03 32.51
C ASN A 127 -1.31 6.34 31.70
N ASN A 128 -2.15 6.34 30.66
CA ASN A 128 -2.32 7.41 29.67
C ASN A 128 -1.12 7.65 28.73
N GLY A 129 0.01 6.97 28.94
CA GLY A 129 1.17 7.00 28.04
C GLY A 129 1.92 8.33 28.02
N ILE A 130 3.04 8.34 27.32
CA ILE A 130 3.86 9.52 27.04
C ILE A 130 3.66 9.87 25.57
N GLN A 131 3.52 11.17 25.25
CA GLN A 131 3.44 11.59 23.87
C GLN A 131 4.81 11.47 23.20
N VAL A 132 4.85 10.65 22.15
CA VAL A 132 6.03 10.43 21.31
C VAL A 132 5.69 10.83 19.89
N THR A 133 6.56 11.64 19.29
CA THR A 133 6.57 11.91 17.86
C THR A 133 7.78 11.21 17.25
N ILE A 134 7.55 10.39 16.22
CA ILE A 134 8.60 9.71 15.46
C ILE A 134 8.54 10.21 14.03
N VAL A 135 9.68 10.64 13.50
CA VAL A 135 9.87 10.94 12.08
C VAL A 135 10.74 9.85 11.47
N GLU A 136 10.21 9.18 10.45
CA GLU A 136 10.93 8.22 9.63
C GLU A 136 11.42 8.93 8.36
N GLU A 137 12.74 9.03 8.22
CA GLU A 137 13.41 9.58 7.04
C GLU A 137 14.14 8.45 6.31
N ASN A 138 13.71 8.16 5.08
CA ASN A 138 14.34 7.15 4.23
C ASN A 138 14.09 7.46 2.75
N GLU A 139 14.90 6.85 1.88
CA GLU A 139 14.68 6.79 0.43
C GLU A 139 14.13 5.42 0.00
N TYR A 140 13.55 4.65 0.93
CA TYR A 140 12.94 3.36 0.63
C TYR A 140 11.85 3.53 -0.43
N PRO A 141 11.76 2.66 -1.47
CA PRO A 141 12.46 1.39 -1.66
C PRO A 141 13.77 1.47 -2.46
N PHE A 142 14.35 2.67 -2.64
CA PHE A 142 15.58 2.86 -3.43
C PHE A 142 16.86 2.80 -2.58
N ASP A 143 16.73 2.98 -1.27
CA ASP A 143 17.78 2.74 -0.27
C ASP A 143 17.23 1.89 0.88
N ASP A 144 18.12 1.09 1.49
CA ASP A 144 17.77 0.17 2.58
C ASP A 144 18.02 0.78 3.97
N THR A 145 18.52 2.02 4.04
CA THR A 145 18.79 2.70 5.31
C THR A 145 17.57 3.47 5.78
N ILE A 146 17.14 3.21 7.01
CA ILE A 146 15.98 3.87 7.63
C ILE A 146 16.44 4.62 8.86
N HIS A 147 16.19 5.93 8.88
CA HIS A 147 16.49 6.80 10.01
C HIS A 147 15.21 7.14 10.78
N PHE A 148 15.21 6.87 12.09
CA PHE A 148 14.13 7.28 12.99
C PHE A 148 14.60 8.38 13.92
N HIS A 149 13.89 9.51 13.90
CA HIS A 149 14.10 10.62 14.82
C HIS A 149 13.00 10.62 15.86
N PHE A 150 13.37 10.56 17.14
CA PHE A 150 12.44 10.47 18.25
C PHE A 150 12.35 11.79 19.00
N GLN A 151 11.14 12.27 19.22
CA GLN A 151 10.82 13.38 20.11
C GLN A 151 9.88 12.88 21.18
N ILE A 152 10.34 12.90 22.43
CA ILE A 152 9.58 12.41 23.58
C ILE A 152 9.26 13.62 24.46
N ILE A 153 7.98 13.90 24.65
CA ILE A 153 7.52 14.99 25.51
C ILE A 153 7.03 14.37 26.81
N ASP A 154 7.87 14.37 27.84
CA ASP A 154 7.48 13.89 29.17
C ASP A 154 6.72 14.99 29.92
N THR A 155 5.43 14.76 30.15
CA THR A 155 4.58 15.67 30.94
C THR A 155 4.82 15.56 32.45
N ASN A 156 5.74 14.70 32.92
CA ASN A 156 6.05 14.54 34.34
C ASN A 156 7.25 15.33 34.87
N THR A 157 7.84 16.23 34.06
CA THR A 157 8.87 17.18 34.54
C THR A 157 8.26 18.52 34.94
N ILE A 158 7.66 18.56 36.14
CA ILE A 158 7.53 19.77 37.00
C ILE A 158 7.77 19.33 38.45
#